data_AF-A0A4P9ZWL5-F1
#
_entry.id   AF-A0A4P9ZWL5-F1
#
_cell.length_a   1.000
_cell.length_b   1.000
_cell.length_c   1.000
_cell.angle_alpha   90.00
_cell.angle_beta   90.00
_cell.angle_gamma   90.00
#
_symmetry.space_group_name_H-M   'P 1'
#
loop_
_entity.id
_entity.type
_entity.pdbx_description
1 polymer ?
#
loop_
_entity_poly.entity_id
_entity_poly.type
_entity_poly.pdbx_seq_one_letter_code
_entity_poly.pdbx_strand_id
1 'polypeptide(L)'
;MVPITVGPSCILSEHLHLRRTPSATIGVVNWKEAKANGCHQIKQIVQQLAIIKSKLKAQLLPDLDVVIISSQRMSNTYFGGLYSERYGDYISVVPQNLRLVMVGADTGDVLSHILRETYFTSREIIIELTQDPGPWNIMLRSNSFKVLQIFFFVLMIFNLIYAAHQLVRLFAESAKRAFIRQVILSASFFYIIVLIIVPSNLINSPIGLVFQYLSWLSGYIAYCLLLISWGRIIRAIYRKQIFVVFFVLNYVGMAFFTLIVIILIGGVVAVFRPLLVVAAILIVIVAPAVFILQAINLLLFGILFLRMMRSIKLNVAVYNALRKLTFLAFLTFVGWSMEVFTAVSIMTRIASTPTGYLCSSAAYKLASIFLFGIVFWVINIENRMEAENPTLSQITLSEHSSSVPPA
;
A
#
# COMPACT_ATOMS: atom_id res chain seq x y z
N MET A 1 37.71 -25.33 -9.40
CA MET A 1 36.36 -24.71 -9.44
C MET A 1 35.63 -25.27 -10.65
N VAL A 2 34.37 -25.68 -10.52
CA VAL A 2 33.49 -26.00 -11.65
C VAL A 2 32.49 -24.85 -11.74
N PRO A 3 32.50 -24.02 -12.80
CA PRO A 3 31.49 -22.98 -12.98
C PRO A 3 30.19 -23.67 -13.40
N ILE A 4 29.13 -23.44 -12.64
CA ILE A 4 27.80 -23.96 -12.96
C ILE A 4 26.97 -22.77 -13.42
N THR A 5 26.78 -22.66 -14.73
CA THR A 5 25.85 -21.70 -15.35
C THR A 5 24.46 -22.33 -15.43
N VAL A 6 23.47 -21.72 -14.75
CA VAL A 6 22.05 -22.07 -14.93
C VAL A 6 21.21 -20.81 -15.02
N GLY A 7 20.80 -20.44 -16.24
CA GLY A 7 19.73 -19.50 -16.54
C GLY A 7 19.81 -18.10 -15.90
N PRO A 8 18.77 -17.25 -16.03
CA PRO A 8 18.67 -15.93 -15.40
C PRO A 8 18.41 -16.01 -13.88
N SER A 9 18.97 -17.01 -13.22
CA SER A 9 18.75 -17.36 -11.81
C SER A 9 19.75 -16.60 -10.94
N CYS A 10 19.33 -16.06 -9.79
CA CYS A 10 20.23 -15.49 -8.79
C CYS A 10 21.34 -16.49 -8.41
N ILE A 11 22.63 -16.16 -8.66
CA ILE A 11 23.78 -17.03 -8.37
C ILE A 11 24.60 -16.44 -7.21
N LEU A 12 24.55 -17.09 -6.05
CA LEU A 12 25.30 -16.64 -4.87
C LEU A 12 26.64 -17.38 -4.70
N SER A 13 26.83 -18.53 -5.34
CA SER A 13 27.86 -19.50 -4.92
C SER A 13 29.31 -19.12 -5.20
N GLU A 14 29.55 -18.15 -6.09
CA GLU A 14 30.92 -17.68 -6.40
C GLU A 14 31.38 -16.53 -5.48
N HIS A 15 30.46 -15.93 -4.72
CA HIS A 15 30.72 -14.71 -3.95
C HIS A 15 30.39 -14.81 -2.46
N LEU A 16 29.93 -15.98 -1.99
CA LEU A 16 29.82 -16.22 -0.56
C LEU A 16 31.20 -16.51 0.03
N HIS A 17 31.72 -15.57 0.82
CA HIS A 17 32.94 -15.78 1.56
C HIS A 17 32.64 -16.61 2.81
N LEU A 18 33.12 -17.85 2.80
CA LEU A 18 32.95 -18.81 3.89
C LEU A 18 34.22 -18.87 4.72
N ARG A 19 34.08 -18.78 6.04
CA ARG A 19 35.20 -18.97 6.94
C ARG A 19 34.90 -20.03 8.00
N ARG A 20 35.92 -20.85 8.26
CA ARG A 20 35.88 -21.96 9.21
C ARG A 20 36.18 -21.46 10.62
N THR A 21 35.36 -21.88 11.57
CA THR A 21 35.78 -22.08 12.96
C THR A 21 35.68 -23.59 13.26
N PRO A 22 36.29 -24.10 14.33
CA PRO A 22 36.18 -25.51 14.71
C PRO A 22 34.74 -25.99 14.92
N SER A 23 33.79 -25.07 15.10
CA SER A 23 32.40 -25.35 15.48
C SER A 23 31.32 -24.74 14.58
N ALA A 24 31.62 -23.77 13.72
CA ALA A 24 30.62 -23.03 12.93
C ALA A 24 31.18 -22.46 11.61
N THR A 25 30.33 -22.36 10.59
CA THR A 25 30.63 -21.65 9.34
C THR A 25 29.87 -20.33 9.27
N ILE A 26 30.58 -19.23 8.98
CA ILE A 26 30.00 -17.91 8.76
C ILE A 26 30.05 -17.60 7.25
N GLY A 27 28.91 -17.20 6.69
CA GLY A 27 28.80 -16.73 5.32
C GLY A 27 28.66 -15.20 5.26
N VAL A 28 29.37 -14.55 4.34
CA VAL A 28 29.22 -13.12 4.09
C VAL A 28 28.71 -12.87 2.68
N VAL A 29 27.61 -12.12 2.58
CA VAL A 29 26.96 -11.74 1.32
C VAL A 29 27.02 -10.24 1.16
N ASN A 30 27.78 -9.78 0.18
CA ASN A 30 27.75 -8.38 -0.23
C ASN A 30 26.52 -8.13 -1.10
N TRP A 31 25.63 -7.21 -0.71
CA TRP A 31 24.42 -6.89 -1.46
C TRP A 31 24.69 -6.30 -2.84
N LYS A 32 25.75 -5.49 -3.02
CA LYS A 32 26.10 -4.95 -4.35
C LYS A 32 26.42 -6.09 -5.31
N GLU A 33 27.17 -7.08 -4.85
CA GLU A 33 27.53 -8.28 -5.62
C GLU A 33 26.34 -9.19 -5.84
N ALA A 34 25.55 -9.46 -4.80
CA ALA A 34 24.32 -10.26 -4.93
C ALA A 34 23.37 -9.63 -5.96
N LYS A 35 23.23 -8.31 -5.95
CA LYS A 35 22.42 -7.56 -6.91
C LYS A 35 22.98 -7.60 -8.32
N ALA A 36 24.30 -7.54 -8.49
CA ALA A 36 24.96 -7.72 -9.78
C ALA A 36 24.68 -9.12 -10.35
N ASN A 37 24.58 -10.12 -9.47
CA ASN A 37 24.27 -11.52 -9.81
C ASN A 37 22.76 -11.84 -9.84
N GLY A 38 21.89 -10.83 -10.00
CA GLY A 38 20.45 -11.02 -10.18
C GLY A 38 19.64 -11.28 -8.91
N CYS A 39 20.26 -11.25 -7.72
CA CYS A 39 19.54 -11.34 -6.44
C CYS A 39 19.03 -9.96 -6.05
N HIS A 40 17.71 -9.75 -6.13
CA HIS A 40 17.06 -8.46 -5.88
C HIS A 40 16.26 -8.42 -4.57
N GLN A 41 16.11 -9.57 -3.91
CA GLN A 41 15.43 -9.73 -2.64
C GLN A 41 16.25 -10.60 -1.70
N ILE A 42 16.13 -10.35 -0.38
CA ILE A 42 16.76 -11.19 0.65
C ILE A 42 16.22 -12.62 0.57
N LYS A 43 14.94 -12.83 0.21
CA LYS A 43 14.38 -14.16 -0.12
C LYS A 43 15.28 -15.00 -1.00
N GLN A 44 15.73 -14.39 -2.10
CA GLN A 44 16.46 -15.08 -3.15
C GLN A 44 17.84 -15.47 -2.64
N ILE A 45 18.49 -14.58 -1.87
CA ILE A 45 19.74 -14.88 -1.17
C ILE A 45 19.54 -16.10 -0.25
N VAL A 46 18.52 -16.07 0.61
CA VAL A 46 18.24 -17.14 1.57
C VAL A 46 17.96 -18.48 0.89
N GLN A 47 17.21 -18.48 -0.22
CA GLN A 47 16.97 -19.70 -1.01
C GLN A 47 18.27 -20.31 -1.54
N GLN A 48 19.23 -19.48 -1.95
CA GLN A 48 20.55 -19.96 -2.38
C GLN A 48 21.38 -20.53 -1.22
N LEU A 49 21.19 -20.05 0.01
CA LEU A 49 21.91 -20.57 1.17
C LEU A 49 21.60 -22.05 1.45
N ALA A 50 20.39 -22.52 1.15
CA ALA A 50 20.05 -23.94 1.29
C ALA A 50 20.91 -24.84 0.37
N ILE A 51 21.18 -24.38 -0.86
CA ILE A 51 22.06 -25.09 -1.79
C ILE A 51 23.50 -25.08 -1.26
N ILE A 52 23.97 -23.95 -0.74
CA ILE A 52 25.31 -23.82 -0.15
C ILE A 52 25.47 -24.75 1.06
N LYS A 53 24.45 -24.82 1.92
CA LYS A 53 24.39 -25.72 3.08
C LYS A 53 24.62 -27.19 2.67
N SER A 54 23.94 -27.63 1.60
CA SER A 54 24.11 -28.98 1.07
C SER A 54 25.53 -29.24 0.56
N LYS A 55 26.16 -28.24 -0.08
CA LYS A 55 27.54 -28.33 -0.57
C LYS A 55 28.56 -28.38 0.57
N LEU A 56 28.38 -27.57 1.61
CA LEU A 56 29.22 -27.60 2.81
C LEU A 56 29.19 -28.99 3.47
N LYS A 57 27.98 -29.55 3.64
CA LYS A 57 27.80 -30.89 4.19
C LYS A 57 28.46 -31.97 3.33
N ALA A 58 28.36 -31.87 2.00
CA ALA A 58 29.01 -32.80 1.07
C ALA A 58 30.55 -32.73 1.16
N GLN A 59 31.10 -31.60 1.58
CA GLN A 59 32.54 -31.40 1.81
C GLN A 59 32.98 -31.70 3.24
N LEU A 60 32.09 -32.28 4.07
CA LEU A 60 32.34 -32.55 5.50
C LEU A 60 32.73 -31.27 6.28
N LEU A 61 32.21 -30.11 5.88
CA LEU A 61 32.44 -28.84 6.56
C LEU A 61 31.33 -28.57 7.61
N PRO A 62 31.63 -27.79 8.67
CA PRO A 62 30.62 -27.36 9.63
C PRO A 62 29.45 -26.65 8.95
N ASP A 63 28.28 -26.78 9.56
CA ASP A 63 27.07 -26.20 9.02
C ASP A 63 27.13 -24.65 9.02
N LEU A 64 26.31 -24.05 8.16
CA LEU A 64 26.18 -22.59 8.07
C LEU A 64 25.28 -22.07 9.20
N ASP A 65 25.89 -21.45 10.20
CA ASP A 65 25.17 -20.98 11.40
C ASP A 65 24.75 -19.52 11.28
N VAL A 66 25.62 -18.68 10.71
CA VAL A 66 25.38 -17.24 10.58
C VAL A 66 25.65 -16.79 9.16
N VAL A 67 24.74 -15.97 8.62
CA VAL A 67 24.98 -15.22 7.39
C VAL A 67 24.86 -13.73 7.62
N ILE A 68 25.93 -13.02 7.29
CA ILE A 68 26.04 -11.58 7.35
C ILE A 68 25.71 -11.03 5.95
N ILE A 69 24.64 -10.25 5.85
CA ILE A 69 24.18 -9.62 4.61
C ILE A 69 24.47 -8.13 4.71
N SER A 70 25.22 -7.59 3.75
CA SER A 70 25.41 -6.13 3.72
C SER A 70 24.14 -5.42 3.26
N SER A 71 23.92 -4.22 3.76
CA SER A 71 22.78 -3.39 3.42
C SER A 71 23.01 -2.63 2.09
N GLN A 72 21.95 -2.06 1.53
CA GLN A 72 22.05 -1.01 0.51
C GLN A 72 22.57 0.32 1.03
N ARG A 73 22.54 0.51 2.35
CA ARG A 73 22.84 1.75 3.04
C ARG A 73 24.10 1.61 3.89
N MET A 74 24.84 2.71 4.01
CA MET A 74 26.06 2.78 4.82
C MET A 74 25.71 2.72 6.32
N SER A 75 26.67 2.30 7.14
CA SER A 75 26.56 2.18 8.61
C SER A 75 26.25 3.51 9.30
N ASN A 76 26.71 4.63 8.74
CA ASN A 76 26.44 5.99 9.24
C ASN A 76 25.04 6.52 8.89
N THR A 77 24.17 5.69 8.30
CA THR A 77 22.79 6.03 7.96
C THR A 77 21.82 4.98 8.49
N TYR A 78 20.53 5.32 8.56
CA TYR A 78 19.49 4.34 8.92
C TYR A 78 19.41 3.23 7.86
N PHE A 79 19.73 2.00 8.25
CA PHE A 79 19.68 0.80 7.39
C PHE A 79 18.80 -0.30 7.98
N GLY A 80 18.39 -1.28 7.15
CA GLY A 80 17.51 -2.38 7.59
C GLY A 80 16.03 -2.01 7.67
N GLY A 81 15.62 -0.87 7.10
CA GLY A 81 14.22 -0.48 7.04
C GLY A 81 13.42 -1.21 5.97
N LEU A 82 12.12 -1.34 6.16
CA LEU A 82 11.21 -1.96 5.17
C LEU A 82 11.19 -1.24 3.82
N TYR A 83 11.40 0.07 3.82
CA TYR A 83 11.46 0.88 2.60
C TYR A 83 12.88 0.99 2.02
N SER A 84 13.92 0.67 2.81
CA SER A 84 15.30 0.66 2.30
C SER A 84 15.69 -0.69 1.73
N GLU A 85 15.23 -1.79 2.35
CA GLU A 85 15.59 -3.16 1.97
C GLU A 85 14.45 -3.95 1.36
N ARG A 86 14.79 -4.78 0.38
CA ARG A 86 13.83 -5.68 -0.28
C ARG A 86 13.88 -7.04 0.37
N TYR A 87 13.14 -7.19 1.47
CA TYR A 87 13.12 -8.44 2.23
C TYR A 87 12.53 -9.62 1.46
N GLY A 88 11.34 -9.43 0.86
CA GLY A 88 10.59 -10.45 0.13
C GLY A 88 10.34 -11.69 0.98
N ASP A 89 9.31 -11.71 1.84
CA ASP A 89 8.90 -12.86 2.69
C ASP A 89 9.99 -13.92 2.98
N TYR A 90 11.17 -13.46 3.43
CA TYR A 90 12.34 -14.34 3.56
C TYR A 90 12.16 -15.28 4.74
N ILE A 91 11.38 -14.86 5.74
CA ILE A 91 11.03 -15.62 6.93
C ILE A 91 10.44 -16.99 6.56
N SER A 92 9.60 -17.05 5.51
CA SER A 92 9.02 -18.30 5.01
C SER A 92 10.04 -19.32 4.46
N VAL A 93 11.25 -18.88 4.12
CA VAL A 93 12.28 -19.71 3.47
C VAL A 93 13.58 -19.83 4.26
N VAL A 94 13.71 -19.17 5.42
CA VAL A 94 14.91 -19.27 6.28
C VAL A 94 15.01 -20.67 6.88
N PRO A 95 16.13 -21.39 6.67
CA PRO A 95 16.36 -22.68 7.32
C PRO A 95 16.33 -22.56 8.84
N GLN A 96 15.80 -23.59 9.51
CA GLN A 96 15.87 -23.69 10.96
C GLN A 96 17.34 -23.63 11.43
N ASN A 97 17.59 -22.87 12.50
CA ASN A 97 18.91 -22.61 13.11
C ASN A 97 19.85 -21.68 12.35
N LEU A 98 19.47 -21.16 11.17
CA LEU A 98 20.27 -20.14 10.49
C LEU A 98 19.97 -18.74 11.05
N ARG A 99 21.01 -18.03 11.51
CA ARG A 99 20.89 -16.63 11.94
C ARG A 99 21.28 -15.69 10.81
N LEU A 100 20.38 -14.78 10.46
CA LEU A 100 20.66 -13.72 9.50
C LEU A 100 21.00 -12.43 10.24
N VAL A 101 22.11 -11.82 9.88
CA VAL A 101 22.57 -10.54 10.43
C VAL A 101 22.70 -9.56 9.27
N MET A 102 22.25 -8.33 9.47
CA MET A 102 22.42 -7.26 8.50
C MET A 102 23.42 -6.23 9.02
N VAL A 103 24.35 -5.81 8.16
CA VAL A 103 25.37 -4.79 8.46
C VAL A 103 25.31 -3.65 7.45
N GLY A 104 25.93 -2.51 7.76
CA GLY A 104 26.09 -1.40 6.82
C GLY A 104 26.82 -1.84 5.54
N ALA A 105 26.57 -1.15 4.43
CA ALA A 105 27.17 -1.44 3.12
C ALA A 105 28.70 -1.37 3.17
N ASP A 106 29.25 -0.34 3.82
CA ASP A 106 30.67 -0.14 4.10
C ASP A 106 31.25 -1.24 4.98
N THR A 107 30.56 -1.63 6.05
CA THR A 107 30.99 -2.75 6.89
C THR A 107 31.05 -4.05 6.08
N GLY A 108 30.06 -4.27 5.21
CA GLY A 108 30.04 -5.40 4.29
C GLY A 108 31.18 -5.39 3.28
N ASP A 109 31.50 -4.21 2.73
CA ASP A 109 32.62 -4.02 1.80
C ASP A 109 33.97 -4.33 2.51
N VAL A 110 34.17 -3.80 3.71
CA VAL A 110 35.36 -4.07 4.54
C VAL A 110 35.48 -5.56 4.88
N LEU A 111 34.39 -6.18 5.33
CA LEU A 111 34.38 -7.60 5.71
C LEU A 111 34.66 -8.51 4.50
N SER A 112 34.10 -8.17 3.33
CA SER A 112 34.35 -8.91 2.08
C SER A 112 35.83 -8.80 1.67
N HIS A 113 36.42 -7.61 1.81
CA HIS A 113 37.83 -7.38 1.51
C HIS A 113 38.75 -8.17 2.45
N ILE A 114 38.52 -8.07 3.76
CA ILE A 114 39.27 -8.83 4.77
C ILE A 114 39.20 -10.34 4.50
N LEU A 115 38.03 -10.87 4.17
CA LEU A 115 37.86 -12.30 3.88
C LEU A 115 38.60 -12.75 2.63
N ARG A 116 38.68 -11.90 1.59
CA ARG A 116 39.45 -12.18 0.37
C ARG A 116 40.95 -12.20 0.64
N GLU A 117 41.46 -11.21 1.38
CA GLU A 117 42.89 -11.13 1.70
C GLU A 117 43.32 -12.23 2.68
N THR A 118 42.47 -12.55 3.66
CA THR A 118 42.81 -13.55 4.68
C THR A 118 42.78 -14.97 4.14
N TYR A 119 42.02 -15.23 3.07
CA TYR A 119 42.02 -16.52 2.38
C TYR A 119 43.45 -16.96 1.98
N PHE A 120 44.33 -16.00 1.67
CA PHE A 120 45.70 -16.28 1.27
C PHE A 120 46.70 -16.36 2.43
N THR A 121 46.36 -15.83 3.62
CA THR A 121 47.34 -15.62 4.70
C THR A 121 47.16 -16.54 5.91
N SER A 122 46.20 -17.47 5.91
CA SER A 122 45.95 -18.46 6.98
C SER A 122 45.80 -17.90 8.40
N ARG A 123 45.61 -16.59 8.59
CA ARG A 123 45.38 -16.00 9.92
C ARG A 123 44.05 -16.50 10.47
N GLU A 124 43.85 -16.48 11.78
CA GLU A 124 42.53 -16.68 12.40
C GLU A 124 41.81 -15.32 12.48
N ILE A 125 40.49 -15.29 12.24
CA ILE A 125 39.68 -14.09 12.48
C ILE A 125 38.59 -14.48 13.45
N ILE A 126 38.57 -13.77 14.57
CA ILE A 126 37.51 -13.82 15.56
C ILE A 126 36.48 -12.78 15.12
N ILE A 127 35.26 -13.24 14.79
CA ILE A 127 34.13 -12.36 14.49
C ILE A 127 33.23 -12.34 15.71
N GLU A 128 33.24 -11.23 16.44
CA GLU A 128 32.26 -10.99 17.50
C GLU A 128 31.03 -10.31 16.91
N LEU A 129 29.86 -10.92 17.12
CA LEU A 129 28.59 -10.38 16.65
C LEU A 129 27.86 -9.74 17.82
N THR A 130 28.00 -8.42 17.94
CA THR A 130 27.21 -7.61 18.85
C THR A 130 25.99 -7.05 18.13
N GLN A 131 24.79 -7.40 18.62
CA GLN A 131 23.56 -6.84 18.08
C GLN A 131 23.47 -5.36 18.46
N ASP A 132 23.58 -4.49 17.47
CA ASP A 132 23.27 -3.07 17.66
C ASP A 132 21.77 -2.93 17.99
N PRO A 133 21.39 -2.21 19.08
CA PRO A 133 20.01 -1.89 19.37
C PRO A 133 19.33 -1.08 18.26
N GLY A 134 20.06 -0.61 17.23
CA GLY A 134 19.63 -0.33 15.87
C GLY A 134 18.24 0.29 15.74
N PRO A 135 18.06 1.46 15.12
CA PRO A 135 16.81 2.23 15.18
C PRO A 135 15.52 1.45 14.89
N TRP A 136 15.57 0.49 13.97
CA TRP A 136 14.46 -0.43 13.66
C TRP A 136 14.20 -1.47 14.75
N ASN A 137 15.24 -2.03 15.37
CA ASN A 137 15.11 -2.98 16.49
C ASN A 137 14.45 -2.30 17.71
N ILE A 138 14.90 -1.09 18.08
CA ILE A 138 14.25 -0.29 19.13
C ILE A 138 12.78 -0.05 18.80
N MET A 139 12.49 0.43 17.58
CA MET A 139 11.12 0.76 17.18
C MET A 139 10.21 -0.47 17.15
N LEU A 140 10.62 -1.55 16.49
CA LEU A 140 9.81 -2.76 16.35
C LEU A 140 9.55 -3.45 17.70
N ARG A 141 10.49 -3.36 18.64
CA ARG A 141 10.32 -3.89 20.00
C ARG A 141 9.60 -2.91 20.94
N SER A 142 9.47 -1.63 20.57
CA SER A 142 8.85 -0.61 21.43
C SER A 142 7.36 -0.88 21.68
N ASN A 143 6.92 -0.61 22.91
CA ASN A 143 5.50 -0.71 23.27
C ASN A 143 4.66 0.35 22.55
N SER A 144 5.21 1.55 22.31
CA SER A 144 4.52 2.62 21.59
C SER A 144 4.14 2.22 20.17
N PHE A 145 5.02 1.51 19.46
CA PHE A 145 4.71 1.00 18.12
C PHE A 145 3.59 -0.05 18.15
N LYS A 146 3.64 -0.98 19.12
CA LYS A 146 2.58 -1.99 19.29
C LYS A 146 1.23 -1.34 19.61
N VAL A 147 1.19 -0.34 20.49
CA VAL A 147 -0.02 0.42 20.83
C VAL A 147 -0.58 1.11 19.58
N LEU A 148 0.27 1.74 18.77
CA LEU A 148 -0.14 2.37 17.51
C LEU A 148 -0.74 1.37 16.52
N GLN A 149 -0.11 0.19 16.37
CA GLN A 149 -0.62 -0.87 15.50
C GLN A 149 -1.98 -1.39 15.97
N ILE A 150 -2.14 -1.65 17.27
CA ILE A 150 -3.40 -2.10 17.87
C ILE A 150 -4.47 -1.03 17.70
N PHE A 151 -4.16 0.24 17.95
CA PHE A 151 -5.09 1.35 17.79
C PHE A 151 -5.66 1.41 16.37
N PHE A 152 -4.81 1.39 15.35
CA PHE A 152 -5.28 1.41 13.96
C PHE A 152 -6.01 0.13 13.56
N PHE A 153 -5.58 -1.04 14.06
CA PHE A 153 -6.29 -2.29 13.83
C PHE A 153 -7.72 -2.22 14.37
N VAL A 154 -7.90 -1.79 15.61
CA VAL A 154 -9.23 -1.62 16.25
C VAL A 154 -10.09 -0.63 15.47
N LEU A 155 -9.52 0.51 15.08
CA LEU A 155 -10.24 1.53 14.31
C LEU A 155 -10.71 1.01 12.93
N MET A 156 -9.88 0.20 12.25
CA MET A 156 -10.25 -0.44 10.99
C MET A 156 -11.32 -1.52 11.17
N ILE A 157 -11.27 -2.29 12.26
CA ILE A 157 -12.30 -3.30 12.59
C ILE A 157 -13.66 -2.65 12.82
N PHE A 158 -13.72 -1.53 13.56
CA PHE A 158 -14.98 -0.80 13.72
C PHE A 158 -15.55 -0.30 12.39
N ASN A 159 -14.70 0.24 11.51
CA ASN A 159 -15.11 0.63 10.16
C ASN A 159 -15.60 -0.58 9.35
N LEU A 160 -14.94 -1.74 9.47
CA LEU A 160 -15.32 -2.96 8.78
C LEU A 160 -16.68 -3.50 9.23
N ILE A 161 -16.94 -3.52 10.55
CA ILE A 161 -18.23 -3.94 11.11
C ILE A 161 -19.34 -3.00 10.62
N TYR A 162 -19.11 -1.70 10.67
CA TYR A 162 -20.07 -0.72 10.17
C TYR A 162 -20.32 -0.88 8.66
N ALA A 163 -19.27 -1.09 7.87
CA ALA A 163 -19.36 -1.36 6.45
C ALA A 163 -20.15 -2.64 6.14
N ALA A 164 -19.91 -3.73 6.88
CA ALA A 164 -20.64 -4.98 6.75
C ALA A 164 -22.14 -4.80 7.05
N HIS A 165 -22.47 -4.11 8.14
CA HIS A 165 -23.85 -3.79 8.47
C HIS A 165 -24.55 -2.99 7.36
N GLN A 166 -23.88 -1.97 6.80
CA GLN A 166 -24.43 -1.18 5.69
C GLN A 166 -24.61 -1.99 4.41
N LEU A 167 -23.67 -2.89 4.09
CA LEU A 167 -23.79 -3.78 2.94
C LEU A 167 -24.97 -4.74 3.09
N VAL A 168 -25.11 -5.41 4.24
CA VAL A 168 -26.22 -6.33 4.50
C VAL A 168 -27.55 -5.61 4.37
N ARG A 169 -27.68 -4.43 4.98
CA ARG A 169 -28.89 -3.61 4.88
C ARG A 169 -29.20 -3.25 3.42
N LEU A 170 -28.20 -2.79 2.67
CA LEU A 170 -28.39 -2.40 1.27
C LEU A 170 -28.80 -3.59 0.40
N PHE A 171 -28.23 -4.78 0.61
CA PHE A 171 -28.62 -5.99 -0.11
C PHE A 171 -30.02 -6.47 0.25
N ALA A 172 -30.43 -6.31 1.51
CA ALA A 172 -31.77 -6.67 1.97
C ALA A 172 -32.86 -5.73 1.41
N GLU A 173 -32.55 -4.44 1.28
CA GLU A 173 -33.51 -3.42 0.83
C GLU A 173 -33.53 -3.23 -0.70
N SER A 174 -32.52 -3.69 -1.44
CA SER A 174 -32.36 -3.32 -2.84
C SER A 174 -33.23 -4.11 -3.83
N ALA A 175 -34.25 -3.45 -4.36
CA ALA A 175 -34.71 -3.64 -5.73
C ALA A 175 -33.69 -3.04 -6.73
N LYS A 176 -33.76 -3.44 -8.02
CA LYS A 176 -32.79 -3.24 -9.14
C LYS A 176 -32.07 -1.87 -9.31
N ARG A 177 -32.43 -0.79 -8.59
CA ARG A 177 -31.86 0.57 -8.73
C ARG A 177 -30.63 0.87 -7.85
N ALA A 178 -30.24 -0.01 -6.92
CA ALA A 178 -29.14 0.23 -5.98
C ALA A 178 -27.73 -0.19 -6.47
N PHE A 179 -27.58 -0.63 -7.73
CA PHE A 179 -26.36 -1.30 -8.22
C PHE A 179 -25.07 -0.48 -8.00
N ILE A 180 -25.04 0.80 -8.35
CA ILE A 180 -23.81 1.61 -8.22
C ILE A 180 -23.37 1.80 -6.76
N ARG A 181 -24.32 1.90 -5.83
CA ARG A 181 -24.03 2.04 -4.39
C ARG A 181 -23.44 0.74 -3.85
N GLN A 182 -24.01 -0.39 -4.25
CA GLN A 182 -23.49 -1.71 -3.88
C GLN A 182 -22.07 -1.90 -4.38
N VAL A 183 -21.77 -1.50 -5.63
CA VAL A 183 -20.41 -1.55 -6.18
C VAL A 183 -19.44 -0.70 -5.36
N ILE A 184 -19.82 0.56 -5.05
CA ILE A 184 -18.94 1.47 -4.29
C ILE A 184 -18.67 0.93 -2.87
N LEU A 185 -19.70 0.44 -2.19
CA LEU A 185 -19.57 -0.10 -0.84
C LEU A 185 -18.78 -1.42 -0.82
N SER A 186 -19.02 -2.30 -1.79
CA SER A 186 -18.32 -3.59 -1.89
C SER A 186 -16.83 -3.40 -2.16
N ALA A 187 -16.48 -2.45 -3.04
CA ALA A 187 -15.09 -2.10 -3.32
C ALA A 187 -14.41 -1.45 -2.11
N SER A 188 -15.09 -0.53 -1.42
CA SER A 188 -14.57 0.08 -0.19
C SER A 188 -14.39 -0.95 0.93
N PHE A 189 -15.30 -1.93 1.01
CA PHE A 189 -15.23 -3.03 1.97
C PHE A 189 -14.06 -3.96 1.66
N PHE A 190 -13.87 -4.34 0.39
CA PHE A 190 -12.72 -5.11 -0.05
C PHE A 190 -11.40 -4.39 0.25
N TYR A 191 -11.33 -3.08 0.01
CA TYR A 191 -10.17 -2.26 0.39
C TYR A 191 -9.82 -2.37 1.88
N ILE A 192 -10.81 -2.20 2.77
CA ILE A 192 -10.60 -2.26 4.22
C ILE A 192 -10.18 -3.67 4.67
N ILE A 193 -10.81 -4.73 4.13
CA ILE A 193 -10.43 -6.12 4.44
C ILE A 193 -8.96 -6.35 4.10
N VAL A 194 -8.54 -6.00 2.88
CA VAL A 194 -7.17 -6.21 2.46
C VAL A 194 -6.21 -5.37 3.30
N LEU A 195 -6.58 -4.15 3.70
CA LEU A 195 -5.74 -3.29 4.55
C LEU A 195 -5.54 -3.85 5.98
N ILE A 196 -6.47 -4.67 6.46
CA ILE A 196 -6.38 -5.39 7.73
C ILE A 196 -5.55 -6.67 7.59
N ILE A 197 -5.82 -7.49 6.56
CA ILE A 197 -5.17 -8.79 6.34
C ILE A 197 -3.73 -8.62 5.84
N VAL A 198 -3.50 -7.64 4.98
CA VAL A 198 -2.20 -7.33 4.35
C VAL A 198 -1.72 -5.96 4.86
N PRO A 199 -1.16 -5.91 6.07
CA PRO A 199 -0.64 -4.67 6.64
C PRO A 199 0.48 -4.08 5.78
N SER A 200 0.30 -2.83 5.33
CA SER A 200 1.28 -2.10 4.52
C SER A 200 2.61 -1.82 5.24
N ASN A 201 2.62 -1.95 6.57
CA ASN A 201 3.76 -1.71 7.44
C ASN A 201 4.54 -3.00 7.78
N LEU A 202 4.29 -4.11 7.07
CA LEU A 202 5.00 -5.37 7.28
C LEU A 202 5.55 -5.95 5.97
N ILE A 203 6.44 -6.93 6.11
CA ILE A 203 6.97 -7.67 4.96
C ILE A 203 5.83 -8.51 4.39
N ASN A 204 5.40 -8.18 3.18
CA ASN A 204 4.33 -8.90 2.49
C ASN A 204 4.89 -9.88 1.45
N SER A 205 4.17 -10.99 1.27
CA SER A 205 4.41 -11.90 0.15
C SER A 205 4.02 -11.23 -1.17
N PRO A 206 4.55 -11.70 -2.33
CA PRO A 206 4.15 -11.17 -3.64
C PRO A 206 2.64 -11.21 -3.87
N ILE A 207 1.98 -12.27 -3.41
CA ILE A 207 0.52 -12.43 -3.47
C ILE A 207 -0.16 -11.35 -2.64
N GLY A 208 0.31 -11.12 -1.41
CA GLY A 208 -0.20 -10.05 -0.54
C GLY A 208 -0.10 -8.68 -1.21
N LEU A 209 1.04 -8.37 -1.85
CA LEU A 209 1.23 -7.11 -2.58
C LEU A 209 0.27 -6.97 -3.77
N VAL A 210 0.01 -8.04 -4.53
CA VAL A 210 -0.96 -8.02 -5.63
C VAL A 210 -2.36 -7.73 -5.11
N PHE A 211 -2.80 -8.41 -4.03
CA PHE A 211 -4.09 -8.11 -3.40
C PHE A 211 -4.16 -6.67 -2.90
N GLN A 212 -3.08 -6.15 -2.31
CA GLN A 212 -3.00 -4.76 -1.87
C GLN A 212 -3.16 -3.78 -3.04
N TYR A 213 -2.52 -4.01 -4.18
CA TYR A 213 -2.66 -3.14 -5.35
C TYR A 213 -4.05 -3.24 -5.99
N LEU A 214 -4.64 -4.43 -6.07
CA LEU A 214 -6.01 -4.62 -6.53
C LEU A 214 -7.01 -3.93 -5.60
N SER A 215 -6.78 -3.99 -4.29
CA SER A 215 -7.63 -3.31 -3.31
C SER A 215 -7.54 -1.79 -3.49
N TRP A 216 -6.33 -1.24 -3.64
CA TRP A 216 -6.12 0.18 -3.95
C TRP A 216 -6.86 0.61 -5.21
N LEU A 217 -6.75 -0.18 -6.29
CA LEU A 217 -7.43 0.11 -7.55
C LEU A 217 -8.94 0.12 -7.38
N SER A 218 -9.50 -0.92 -6.76
CA SER A 218 -10.93 -1.05 -6.56
C SER A 218 -11.49 0.10 -5.71
N GLY A 219 -10.82 0.44 -4.61
CA GLY A 219 -11.19 1.56 -3.76
C GLY A 219 -11.13 2.87 -4.52
N TYR A 220 -10.04 3.14 -5.23
CA TYR A 220 -9.89 4.37 -5.99
C TYR A 220 -10.96 4.52 -7.09
N ILE A 221 -11.24 3.46 -7.86
CA ILE A 221 -12.30 3.47 -8.87
C ILE A 221 -13.66 3.74 -8.23
N ALA A 222 -14.00 3.03 -7.15
CA ALA A 222 -15.25 3.24 -6.42
C ALA A 222 -15.39 4.66 -5.91
N TYR A 223 -14.30 5.22 -5.40
CA TYR A 223 -14.24 6.59 -4.93
C TYR A 223 -14.45 7.60 -6.08
N CYS A 224 -13.79 7.41 -7.22
CA CYS A 224 -14.02 8.23 -8.42
C CYS A 224 -15.46 8.11 -8.94
N LEU A 225 -16.06 6.91 -8.92
CA LEU A 225 -17.45 6.71 -9.31
C LEU A 225 -18.42 7.44 -8.38
N LEU A 226 -18.16 7.45 -7.07
CA LEU A 226 -18.91 8.24 -6.10
C LEU A 226 -18.85 9.73 -6.44
N LEU A 227 -17.65 10.25 -6.70
CA LEU A 227 -17.43 11.64 -7.08
C LEU A 227 -18.12 12.01 -8.40
N ILE A 228 -18.03 11.15 -9.42
CA ILE A 228 -18.70 11.36 -10.71
C ILE A 228 -20.22 11.34 -10.51
N SER A 229 -20.75 10.42 -9.72
CA SER A 229 -22.18 10.35 -9.42
C SER A 229 -22.66 11.63 -8.73
N TRP A 230 -21.90 12.11 -7.74
CA TRP A 230 -22.16 13.38 -7.08
C TRP A 230 -22.08 14.57 -8.03
N GLY A 231 -21.04 14.65 -8.85
CA GLY A 231 -20.88 15.70 -9.85
C GLY A 231 -22.03 15.74 -10.86
N ARG A 232 -22.61 14.58 -11.23
CA ARG A 232 -23.78 14.51 -12.12
C ARG A 232 -25.02 15.12 -11.47
N ILE A 233 -25.26 14.83 -10.19
CA ILE A 233 -26.36 15.42 -9.42
C ILE A 233 -26.20 16.94 -9.38
N ILE A 234 -25.00 17.44 -9.07
CA ILE A 234 -24.78 18.88 -9.02
C ILE A 234 -24.94 19.52 -10.40
N ARG A 235 -24.40 18.92 -11.46
CA ARG A 235 -24.53 19.46 -12.82
C ARG A 235 -25.99 19.51 -13.29
N ALA A 236 -26.83 18.58 -12.83
CA ALA A 236 -28.26 18.62 -13.11
C ALA A 236 -28.94 19.83 -12.45
N ILE A 237 -28.50 20.22 -11.25
CA ILE A 237 -28.96 21.43 -10.55
C ILE A 237 -28.33 22.69 -11.16
N TYR A 238 -27.08 22.62 -11.61
CA TYR A 238 -26.29 23.77 -12.01
C TYR A 238 -25.40 23.52 -13.23
N ARG A 239 -25.82 24.06 -14.39
CA ARG A 239 -25.17 23.86 -15.69
C ARG A 239 -23.99 24.80 -15.94
N LYS A 240 -22.95 24.76 -15.09
CA LYS A 240 -21.68 25.48 -15.37
C LYS A 240 -20.64 24.59 -16.06
N GLN A 241 -19.82 25.20 -16.91
CA GLN A 241 -18.73 24.51 -17.61
C GLN A 241 -17.65 23.98 -16.66
N ILE A 242 -17.49 24.58 -15.47
CA ILE A 242 -16.48 24.14 -14.50
C ILE A 242 -16.59 22.65 -14.17
N PHE A 243 -17.81 22.08 -14.14
CA PHE A 243 -18.04 20.65 -13.90
C PHE A 243 -17.40 19.74 -14.95
N VAL A 244 -17.17 20.21 -16.19
CA VAL A 244 -16.47 19.43 -17.22
C VAL A 244 -15.06 19.10 -16.76
N VAL A 245 -14.33 20.09 -16.21
CA VAL A 245 -12.97 19.90 -15.67
C VAL A 245 -12.97 18.87 -14.55
N PHE A 246 -13.98 18.91 -13.68
CA PHE A 246 -14.15 17.92 -12.61
C PHE A 246 -14.26 16.49 -13.13
N PHE A 247 -15.11 16.25 -14.14
CA PHE A 247 -15.27 14.92 -14.71
C PHE A 247 -13.98 14.47 -15.41
N VAL A 248 -13.37 15.34 -16.21
CA VAL A 248 -12.13 15.02 -16.93
C VAL A 248 -11.02 14.62 -15.94
N LEU A 249 -10.79 15.40 -14.88
CA LEU A 249 -9.78 15.08 -13.87
C LEU A 249 -10.04 13.76 -13.14
N ASN A 250 -11.30 13.41 -12.88
CA ASN A 250 -11.63 12.13 -12.25
C ASN A 250 -11.43 10.94 -13.22
N TYR A 251 -11.86 11.05 -14.48
CA TYR A 251 -11.66 9.98 -15.48
C TYR A 251 -10.18 9.79 -15.82
N VAL A 252 -9.44 10.87 -16.03
CA VAL A 252 -7.99 10.83 -16.30
C VAL A 252 -7.26 10.25 -15.10
N GLY A 253 -7.60 10.68 -13.88
CA GLY A 253 -7.03 10.10 -12.66
C GLY A 253 -7.30 8.61 -12.55
N MET A 254 -8.54 8.16 -12.81
CA MET A 254 -8.92 6.74 -12.81
C MET A 254 -8.11 5.92 -13.82
N ALA A 255 -7.99 6.39 -15.06
CA ALA A 255 -7.20 5.72 -16.10
C ALA A 255 -5.71 5.66 -15.72
N PHE A 256 -5.18 6.77 -15.23
CA PHE A 256 -3.79 6.89 -14.81
C PHE A 256 -3.44 5.97 -13.63
N PHE A 257 -4.28 5.95 -12.59
CA PHE A 257 -4.07 5.08 -11.43
C PHE A 257 -4.21 3.60 -11.79
N THR A 258 -5.14 3.27 -12.70
CA THR A 258 -5.27 1.92 -13.26
C THR A 258 -3.98 1.48 -13.95
N LEU A 259 -3.40 2.35 -14.79
CA LEU A 259 -2.12 2.09 -15.43
C LEU A 259 -1.00 1.84 -14.41
N ILE A 260 -0.90 2.67 -13.37
CA ILE A 260 0.08 2.46 -12.29
C ILE A 260 -0.07 1.07 -11.67
N VAL A 261 -1.30 0.68 -11.32
CA VAL A 261 -1.56 -0.62 -10.68
C VAL A 261 -1.22 -1.79 -11.61
N ILE A 262 -1.53 -1.69 -12.89
CA ILE A 262 -1.15 -2.71 -13.89
C ILE A 262 0.37 -2.85 -13.94
N ILE A 263 1.12 -1.74 -14.00
CA ILE A 263 2.59 -1.76 -14.03
C ILE A 263 3.15 -2.35 -12.72
N LEU A 264 2.58 -2.00 -11.58
CA LEU A 264 2.97 -2.55 -10.27
C LEU A 264 2.78 -4.07 -10.20
N ILE A 265 1.59 -4.55 -10.56
CA ILE A 265 1.27 -5.99 -10.57
C ILE A 265 2.18 -6.71 -11.57
N GLY A 266 2.34 -6.18 -12.78
CA GLY A 266 3.25 -6.72 -13.78
C GLY A 266 4.70 -6.77 -13.28
N GLY A 267 5.16 -5.73 -12.60
CA GLY A 267 6.50 -5.67 -12.01
C GLY A 267 6.72 -6.69 -10.88
N VAL A 268 5.70 -6.93 -10.05
CA VAL A 268 5.75 -7.94 -8.98
C VAL A 268 5.69 -9.36 -9.54
N VAL A 269 4.76 -9.63 -10.48
CA VAL A 269 4.51 -10.97 -11.03
C VAL A 269 5.62 -11.39 -12.00
N ALA A 270 6.02 -10.52 -12.92
CA ALA A 270 7.05 -10.84 -13.91
C ALA A 270 8.48 -10.69 -13.38
N VAL A 271 8.66 -10.20 -12.14
CA VAL A 271 9.97 -9.85 -11.54
C VAL A 271 10.77 -8.91 -12.47
N PHE A 272 10.07 -8.12 -13.29
CA PHE A 272 10.67 -7.33 -14.35
C PHE A 272 11.08 -5.95 -13.83
N ARG A 273 12.38 -5.81 -13.54
CA ARG A 273 12.93 -4.63 -12.87
C ARG A 273 12.68 -3.29 -13.58
N PRO A 274 12.78 -3.17 -14.92
CA PRO A 274 12.49 -1.90 -15.59
C PRO A 274 11.07 -1.40 -15.31
N LEU A 275 10.07 -2.29 -15.29
CA LEU A 275 8.69 -1.93 -14.95
C LEU A 275 8.57 -1.44 -13.51
N LEU A 276 9.25 -2.08 -12.55
CA LEU A 276 9.24 -1.62 -11.15
C LEU A 276 9.91 -0.24 -10.97
N VAL A 277 10.94 0.09 -11.76
CA VAL A 277 11.55 1.43 -11.74
C VAL A 277 10.60 2.46 -12.30
N VAL A 278 9.94 2.17 -13.43
CA VAL A 278 8.92 3.05 -14.01
C VAL A 278 7.75 3.22 -13.04
N ALA A 279 7.25 2.13 -12.46
CA ALA A 279 6.18 2.17 -11.44
C ALA A 279 6.58 3.04 -10.26
N ALA A 280 7.81 2.89 -9.77
CA ALA A 280 8.33 3.71 -8.69
C ALA A 280 8.25 5.18 -9.09
N ILE A 281 8.81 5.59 -10.23
CA ILE A 281 8.76 6.99 -10.71
C ILE A 281 7.32 7.51 -10.79
N LEU A 282 6.39 6.72 -11.34
CA LEU A 282 4.99 7.13 -11.48
C LEU A 282 4.31 7.32 -10.12
N ILE A 283 4.53 6.43 -9.15
CA ILE A 283 3.94 6.51 -7.80
C ILE A 283 4.55 7.63 -6.97
N VAL A 284 5.82 7.91 -7.22
CA VAL A 284 6.65 8.85 -6.48
C VAL A 284 6.39 10.26 -6.96
N ILE A 285 6.41 10.50 -8.27
CA ILE A 285 6.35 11.85 -8.82
C ILE A 285 4.93 12.19 -9.29
N VAL A 286 4.35 11.30 -10.10
CA VAL A 286 3.15 11.65 -10.86
C VAL A 286 1.88 11.44 -10.03
N ALA A 287 1.78 10.35 -9.27
CA ALA A 287 0.61 10.06 -8.44
C ALA A 287 0.35 11.16 -7.39
N PRO A 288 1.35 11.68 -6.65
CA PRO A 288 1.12 12.76 -5.69
C PRO A 288 0.67 14.05 -6.37
N ALA A 289 1.21 14.36 -7.55
CA ALA A 289 0.75 15.51 -8.33
C ALA A 289 -0.73 15.37 -8.73
N VAL A 290 -1.14 14.18 -9.20
CA VAL A 290 -2.54 13.89 -9.52
C VAL A 290 -3.42 13.99 -8.28
N PHE A 291 -2.99 13.45 -7.14
CA PHE A 291 -3.74 13.52 -5.88
C PHE A 291 -3.86 14.96 -5.37
N ILE A 292 -2.81 15.78 -5.47
CA ILE A 292 -2.87 17.21 -5.12
C ILE A 292 -3.87 17.93 -6.04
N LEU A 293 -3.79 17.72 -7.35
CA LEU A 293 -4.71 18.33 -8.31
C LEU A 293 -6.16 17.92 -8.03
N GLN A 294 -6.41 16.64 -7.74
CA GLN A 294 -7.74 16.15 -7.36
C GLN A 294 -8.22 16.71 -6.02
N ALA A 295 -7.34 16.81 -5.03
CA ALA A 295 -7.65 17.38 -3.72
C ALA A 295 -8.02 18.86 -3.83
N ILE A 296 -7.23 19.66 -4.55
CA ILE A 296 -7.51 21.08 -4.81
C ILE A 296 -8.83 21.22 -5.57
N ASN A 297 -9.03 20.41 -6.60
CA ASN A 297 -10.27 20.40 -7.37
C ASN A 297 -11.47 20.11 -6.46
N LEU A 298 -11.42 19.08 -5.63
CA LEU A 298 -12.49 18.76 -4.67
C LEU A 298 -12.76 19.89 -3.68
N LEU A 299 -11.70 20.53 -3.17
CA LEU A 299 -11.83 21.66 -2.25
C LEU A 299 -12.55 22.84 -2.92
N LEU A 300 -12.13 23.21 -4.13
CA LEU A 300 -12.76 24.27 -4.91
C LEU A 300 -14.23 23.94 -5.22
N PHE A 301 -14.51 22.71 -5.62
CA PHE A 301 -15.87 22.24 -5.87
C PHE A 301 -16.74 22.27 -4.61
N GLY A 302 -16.23 21.80 -3.48
CA GLY A 302 -16.93 21.85 -2.19
C GLY A 302 -17.27 23.28 -1.78
N ILE A 303 -16.33 24.22 -1.91
CA ILE A 303 -16.54 25.64 -1.59
C ILE A 303 -17.58 26.28 -2.51
N LEU A 304 -17.45 26.08 -3.83
CA LEU A 304 -18.41 26.61 -4.81
C LEU A 304 -19.82 26.07 -4.57
N PHE A 305 -19.90 24.78 -4.25
CA PHE A 305 -21.15 24.12 -3.96
C PHE A 305 -21.81 24.62 -2.66
N LEU A 306 -21.04 24.83 -1.58
CA LEU A 306 -21.56 25.46 -0.36
C LEU A 306 -22.11 26.86 -0.60
N ARG A 307 -21.42 27.67 -1.42
CA ARG A 307 -21.90 29.01 -1.80
C ARG A 307 -23.21 28.91 -2.58
N MET A 308 -23.30 27.97 -3.52
CA MET A 308 -24.50 27.74 -4.32
C MET A 308 -25.69 27.25 -3.48
N MET A 309 -25.46 26.39 -2.48
CA MET A 309 -26.55 25.91 -1.61
C MET A 309 -27.22 27.03 -0.82
N ARG A 310 -26.56 28.19 -0.64
CA ARG A 310 -27.18 29.36 0.01
C ARG A 310 -28.19 30.07 -0.88
N SER A 311 -28.09 29.94 -2.20
CA SER A 311 -28.96 30.65 -3.15
C SER A 311 -30.15 29.83 -3.64
N ILE A 312 -30.15 28.51 -3.44
CA ILE A 312 -31.20 27.62 -3.97
C ILE A 312 -32.08 27.13 -2.80
N LYS A 313 -33.40 27.31 -2.93
CA LYS A 313 -34.36 26.70 -2.01
C LYS A 313 -34.45 25.19 -2.31
N LEU A 314 -33.88 24.37 -1.42
CA LEU A 314 -33.88 22.92 -1.53
C LEU A 314 -34.74 22.31 -0.41
N ASN A 315 -35.32 21.14 -0.66
CA ASN A 315 -35.92 20.33 0.39
C ASN A 315 -34.87 20.03 1.48
N VAL A 316 -35.25 20.08 2.76
CA VAL A 316 -34.40 19.81 3.92
C VAL A 316 -33.63 18.49 3.77
N ALA A 317 -34.28 17.44 3.25
CA ALA A 317 -33.64 16.15 3.06
C ALA A 317 -32.51 16.20 2.01
N VAL A 318 -32.78 16.83 0.87
CA VAL A 318 -31.80 17.05 -0.21
C VAL A 318 -30.67 17.97 0.26
N TYR A 319 -30.98 19.02 1.02
CA TYR A 319 -30.00 19.91 1.62
C TYR A 319 -29.04 19.16 2.55
N ASN A 320 -29.57 18.32 3.44
CA ASN A 320 -28.77 17.50 4.35
C ASN A 320 -27.92 16.48 3.59
N ALA A 321 -28.47 15.86 2.54
CA ALA A 321 -27.75 14.94 1.68
C ALA A 321 -26.51 15.59 1.05
N LEU A 322 -26.73 16.75 0.43
CA LEU A 322 -25.71 17.52 -0.27
C LEU A 322 -24.68 18.10 0.70
N ARG A 323 -25.08 18.51 1.90
CA ARG A 323 -24.16 18.95 2.96
C ARG A 323 -23.22 17.83 3.40
N LYS A 324 -23.71 16.60 3.58
CA LYS A 324 -22.88 15.43 3.91
C LYS A 324 -21.89 15.10 2.80
N LEU A 325 -22.32 15.15 1.54
CA LEU A 325 -21.44 14.97 0.37
C LEU A 325 -20.36 16.06 0.27
N THR A 326 -20.69 17.30 0.63
CA THR A 326 -19.70 18.37 0.69
C THR A 326 -18.68 18.13 1.82
N PHE A 327 -19.14 17.67 2.97
CA PHE A 327 -18.26 17.32 4.09
C PHE A 327 -17.31 16.17 3.72
N LEU A 328 -17.80 15.18 2.96
CA LEU A 328 -16.96 14.13 2.37
C LEU A 328 -15.86 14.72 1.49
N ALA A 329 -16.15 15.72 0.66
CA ALA A 329 -15.12 16.34 -0.19
C ALA A 329 -13.99 16.99 0.63
N PHE A 330 -14.30 17.65 1.75
CA PHE A 330 -13.29 18.21 2.65
C PHE A 330 -12.45 17.13 3.34
N LEU A 331 -13.09 16.07 3.84
CA LEU A 331 -12.35 14.98 4.48
C LEU A 331 -11.52 14.18 3.48
N THR A 332 -11.99 14.09 2.24
CA THR A 332 -11.21 13.54 1.15
C THR A 332 -9.99 14.39 0.83
N PHE A 333 -10.12 15.72 0.82
CA PHE A 333 -8.96 16.60 0.66
C PHE A 333 -7.89 16.34 1.74
N VAL A 334 -8.31 16.16 3.00
CA VAL A 334 -7.42 15.78 4.10
C VAL A 334 -6.81 14.40 3.86
N GLY A 335 -7.61 13.42 3.46
CA GLY A 335 -7.15 12.06 3.13
C GLY A 335 -6.10 12.05 2.03
N TRP A 336 -6.34 12.73 0.91
CA TRP A 336 -5.37 12.84 -0.19
C TRP A 336 -4.09 13.56 0.23
N SER A 337 -4.19 14.59 1.07
CA SER A 337 -3.03 15.29 1.61
C SER A 337 -2.16 14.38 2.48
N MET A 338 -2.78 13.50 3.28
CA MET A 338 -2.08 12.48 4.07
C MET A 338 -1.46 11.37 3.20
N GLU A 339 -2.10 10.95 2.12
CA GLU A 339 -1.51 10.03 1.13
C GLU A 339 -0.31 10.66 0.44
N VAL A 340 -0.42 11.91 -0.01
CA VAL A 340 0.69 12.67 -0.62
C VAL A 340 1.85 12.79 0.36
N PHE A 341 1.57 13.13 1.63
CA PHE A 341 2.60 13.17 2.67
C PHE A 341 3.29 11.82 2.85
N THR A 342 2.53 10.73 2.84
CA THR A 342 3.07 9.35 2.93
C THR A 342 3.99 9.06 1.75
N ALA A 343 3.52 9.31 0.52
CA ALA A 343 4.30 9.09 -0.70
C ALA A 343 5.60 9.91 -0.69
N VAL A 344 5.52 11.21 -0.40
CA VAL A 344 6.68 12.11 -0.31
C VAL A 344 7.64 11.68 0.79
N SER A 345 7.13 11.21 1.93
CA SER A 345 7.97 10.73 3.05
C SER A 345 8.74 9.46 2.69
N ILE A 346 8.13 8.56 1.93
CA ILE A 346 8.78 7.37 1.39
C ILE A 346 9.89 7.79 0.40
N MET A 347 9.64 8.79 -0.44
CA MET A 347 10.61 9.29 -1.42
C MET A 347 11.82 10.00 -0.82
N THR A 348 11.56 10.96 0.06
CA THR A 348 12.56 11.88 0.63
C THR A 348 13.45 11.19 1.66
N ARG A 349 13.31 9.86 1.81
CA ARG A 349 13.99 9.03 2.80
C ARG A 349 13.62 9.38 4.24
N ILE A 350 12.65 10.26 4.47
CA ILE A 350 12.12 10.53 5.81
C ILE A 350 11.61 9.22 6.43
N ALA A 351 10.91 8.39 5.65
CA ALA A 351 10.43 7.08 6.09
C ALA A 351 11.52 6.02 6.30
N SER A 352 12.80 6.33 6.01
CA SER A 352 13.93 5.47 6.41
C SER A 352 14.34 5.65 7.87
N THR A 353 13.87 6.72 8.52
CA THR A 353 13.99 6.91 9.98
C THR A 353 12.81 6.27 10.69
N PRO A 354 12.96 5.80 11.95
CA PRO A 354 11.84 5.28 12.74
C PRO A 354 10.68 6.26 12.87
N THR A 355 10.97 7.51 13.21
CA THR A 355 9.93 8.54 13.39
C THR A 355 9.20 8.83 12.08
N GLY A 356 9.94 9.01 10.99
CA GLY A 356 9.33 9.25 9.68
C GLY A 356 8.50 8.06 9.20
N TYR A 357 8.94 6.83 9.50
CA TYR A 357 8.17 5.61 9.23
C TYR A 357 6.86 5.57 10.02
N LEU A 358 6.90 5.86 11.33
CA LEU A 358 5.70 5.93 12.18
C LEU A 358 4.71 6.98 11.67
N CYS A 359 5.18 8.20 11.39
CA CYS A 359 4.36 9.28 10.87
C CYS A 359 3.73 8.92 9.51
N SER A 360 4.51 8.32 8.61
CA SER A 360 4.03 7.87 7.29
C SER A 360 3.00 6.75 7.42
N SER A 361 3.24 5.79 8.31
CA SER A 361 2.31 4.68 8.56
C SER A 361 1.00 5.18 9.16
N ALA A 362 1.06 6.11 10.12
CA ALA A 362 -0.11 6.73 10.72
C ALA A 362 -0.89 7.57 9.70
N ALA A 363 -0.20 8.40 8.91
CA ALA A 363 -0.81 9.20 7.85
C ALA A 363 -1.52 8.32 6.82
N TYR A 364 -0.89 7.24 6.36
CA TYR A 364 -1.49 6.28 5.43
C TYR A 364 -2.76 5.64 5.98
N LYS A 365 -2.73 5.17 7.25
CA LYS A 365 -3.90 4.54 7.88
C LYS A 365 -5.03 5.54 8.13
N LEU A 366 -4.71 6.77 8.53
CA LEU A 366 -5.70 7.85 8.67
C LEU A 366 -6.29 8.25 7.32
N ALA A 367 -5.46 8.37 6.28
CA ALA A 367 -5.92 8.66 4.93
C ALA A 367 -6.91 7.61 4.43
N SER A 368 -6.59 6.34 4.63
CA SER A 368 -7.47 5.21 4.33
C SER A 368 -8.84 5.33 5.02
N ILE A 369 -8.86 5.73 6.31
CA ILE A 369 -10.10 5.93 7.07
C ILE A 369 -10.88 7.13 6.52
N PHE A 370 -10.22 8.25 6.23
CA PHE A 370 -10.89 9.43 5.69
C PHE A 370 -11.44 9.20 4.28
N LEU A 371 -10.72 8.46 3.44
CA LEU A 371 -11.14 8.19 2.06
C LEU A 371 -12.24 7.13 1.98
N PHE A 372 -12.16 6.06 2.79
CA PHE A 372 -13.06 4.91 2.66
C PHE A 372 -14.03 4.73 3.83
N GLY A 373 -13.60 5.00 5.06
CA GLY A 373 -14.49 4.90 6.24
C GLY A 373 -15.70 5.84 6.15
N ILE A 374 -15.47 7.05 5.64
CA ILE A 374 -16.53 8.08 5.53
C ILE A 374 -17.54 7.76 4.42
N VAL A 375 -17.15 7.01 3.39
CA VAL A 375 -18.04 6.60 2.29
C VAL A 375 -19.25 5.84 2.84
N PHE A 376 -19.05 4.96 3.82
CA PHE A 376 -20.14 4.23 4.49
C PHE A 376 -21.11 5.13 5.24
N TRP A 377 -20.63 6.25 5.80
CA TRP A 377 -21.48 7.23 6.47
C TRP A 377 -22.30 8.06 5.47
N VAL A 378 -21.69 8.43 4.35
CA VAL A 378 -22.32 9.27 3.31
C VAL A 378 -23.36 8.51 2.51
N ILE A 379 -23.16 7.22 2.23
CA ILE A 379 -24.11 6.47 1.40
C ILE A 379 -25.45 6.18 2.14
N ASN A 380 -25.50 6.28 3.47
CA ASN A 380 -26.68 6.05 4.30
C ASN A 380 -27.71 7.22 4.31
N ILE A 381 -27.85 7.96 3.21
CA ILE A 381 -28.60 9.22 3.17
C ILE A 381 -30.09 9.08 2.81
N GLU A 382 -30.56 7.95 2.26
CA GLU A 382 -31.81 7.98 1.47
C GLU A 382 -33.02 7.20 1.99
N ASN A 383 -32.90 6.29 2.95
CA ASN A 383 -34.06 5.47 3.33
C ASN A 383 -35.14 6.23 4.13
N ARG A 384 -34.91 7.49 4.48
CA ARG A 384 -35.94 8.33 5.13
C ARG A 384 -36.76 9.15 4.14
N MET A 385 -36.23 9.45 2.94
CA MET A 385 -36.94 10.30 1.97
C MET A 385 -38.15 9.58 1.34
N GLU A 386 -38.05 8.28 1.15
CA GLU A 386 -39.15 7.46 0.59
C GLU A 386 -40.22 7.12 1.65
N ALA A 387 -39.84 7.02 2.92
CA ALA A 387 -40.77 6.73 4.01
C ALA A 387 -41.64 7.95 4.40
N GLU A 388 -41.14 9.17 4.23
CA GLU A 388 -41.83 10.39 4.66
C GLU A 388 -42.75 11.01 3.59
N ASN A 389 -42.73 10.55 2.32
CA ASN A 389 -43.62 11.06 1.26
C ASN A 389 -44.14 9.98 0.30
N PRO A 390 -44.94 8.99 0.76
CA PRO A 390 -45.60 8.03 -0.11
C PRO A 390 -46.65 8.65 -1.05
N THR A 391 -47.07 9.90 -0.80
CA THR A 391 -48.09 10.61 -1.58
C THR A 391 -47.60 11.14 -2.92
N LEU A 392 -46.31 11.48 -3.07
CA LEU A 392 -45.81 12.06 -4.34
C LEU A 392 -45.66 11.00 -5.46
N SER A 393 -45.36 9.76 -5.10
CA SER A 393 -45.30 8.62 -6.03
C SER A 393 -46.71 8.15 -6.45
N GLN A 394 -47.73 8.38 -5.61
CA GLN A 394 -49.12 8.13 -5.99
C GLN A 394 -49.66 9.18 -6.98
N ILE A 395 -49.27 10.46 -6.83
CA ILE A 395 -49.72 11.54 -7.73
C ILE A 395 -49.15 11.36 -9.15
N THR A 396 -47.90 10.90 -9.28
CA THR A 396 -47.30 10.63 -10.61
C THR A 396 -47.86 9.39 -11.30
N LEU A 397 -48.41 8.43 -10.55
CA LEU A 397 -49.10 7.27 -11.12
C LEU A 397 -50.56 7.55 -11.46
N SER A 398 -51.25 8.44 -10.73
CA SER A 398 -52.63 8.80 -11.05
C SER A 398 -52.74 9.64 -12.34
N GLU A 399 -51.81 10.57 -12.58
CA GLU A 399 -51.85 11.44 -13.78
C GLU A 399 -51.56 10.71 -15.10
N HIS A 400 -50.92 9.54 -15.06
CA HIS A 400 -50.70 8.72 -16.26
C HIS A 400 -51.84 7.74 -16.57
N SER A 401 -52.80 7.58 -15.66
CA SER A 401 -53.96 6.70 -15.85
C SER A 401 -55.19 7.39 -16.45
N SER A 402 -55.19 8.73 -16.55
CA SER A 402 -56.37 9.52 -16.93
C SER A 402 -56.32 10.15 -18.33
N SER A 403 -55.38 9.78 -19.20
CA SER A 403 -55.21 10.38 -20.54
C SER A 403 -55.28 9.41 -21.72
N VAL A 404 -55.95 8.27 -21.57
CA VAL A 404 -56.39 7.46 -22.73
C VAL A 404 -57.82 7.88 -23.09
N PRO A 405 -58.05 8.63 -24.17
CA PRO A 405 -59.41 8.93 -24.62
C PRO A 405 -60.09 7.64 -25.12
N PRO A 406 -61.37 7.41 -24.82
CA PRO A 406 -62.11 6.28 -25.36
C PRO A 406 -62.26 6.42 -26.88
N ALA A 407 -62.07 5.31 -27.58
CA ALA A 407 -62.22 5.18 -29.04
C ALA A 407 -63.69 5.16 -29.48
#